data_AF-A0A1D9H8C4-F1
#
_entry.id   AF-A0A1D9H8C4-F1
#
_cell.length_a   1.000
_cell.length_b   1.000
_cell.length_c   1.000
_cell.angle_alpha   90.00
_cell.angle_beta   90.00
_cell.angle_gamma   90.00
#
_symmetry.space_group_name_H-M   'P 1'
#
loop_
_entity.id
_entity.type
_entity.pdbx_description
1 polymer ?
#
loop_
_entity_poly.entity_id
_entity_poly.type
_entity_poly.pdbx_seq_one_letter_code
_entity_poly.pdbx_strand_id
1 'polypeptide(L)'
;MSFTEEFATIDMIAESQLPTRAVDVFALSIIKMERQMRKLFTYLIFQSDDFDDHHVAGLRGVLSDNKRVYFDGFERGIDALYPLSVEQIVGAEYGGLRRIVSDALAVRNKIFHGQLTDHCLLREDLVELATDVRRWCELLAGNAQLELGYDGFGRPSFRKGPLPLSGRYKVQVNCLDSYRDFLARYVQR
;
A
#
# COMPACT_ATOMS: atom_id res chain seq x y z
N MET A 1 -3.33 -3.21 15.51
CA MET A 1 -3.95 -2.90 14.22
C MET A 1 -3.41 -3.85 13.18
N SER A 2 -4.10 -4.97 13.01
CA SER A 2 -3.94 -5.92 11.91
C SER A 2 -4.89 -5.58 10.74
N PHE A 3 -4.78 -6.30 9.62
CA PHE A 3 -5.78 -6.27 8.55
C PHE A 3 -7.23 -6.38 9.07
N THR A 4 -7.51 -7.37 9.91
CA THR A 4 -8.86 -7.61 10.47
C THR A 4 -9.38 -6.40 11.24
N GLU A 5 -8.55 -5.79 12.08
CA GLU A 5 -8.94 -4.61 12.86
C GLU A 5 -9.15 -3.37 11.98
N GLU A 6 -8.31 -3.18 10.95
CA GLU A 6 -8.44 -2.02 10.06
C GLU A 6 -9.64 -2.11 9.11
N PHE A 7 -10.07 -3.33 8.74
CA PHE A 7 -11.23 -3.57 7.87
C PHE A 7 -12.56 -3.76 8.61
N ALA A 8 -12.56 -4.03 9.92
CA ALA A 8 -13.78 -4.13 10.72
C ALA A 8 -14.67 -2.87 10.63
N THR A 9 -14.07 -1.68 10.55
CA THR A 9 -14.83 -0.42 10.34
C THR A 9 -15.50 -0.37 8.97
N ILE A 10 -14.87 -0.93 7.94
CA ILE A 10 -15.44 -0.98 6.59
C ILE A 10 -16.63 -1.96 6.59
N ASP A 11 -16.51 -3.08 7.30
CA ASP A 11 -17.59 -4.06 7.46
C ASP A 11 -18.83 -3.44 8.12
N MET A 12 -18.63 -2.67 9.19
CA MET A 12 -19.73 -1.94 9.85
C MET A 12 -20.46 -0.95 8.92
N ILE A 13 -19.73 -0.28 8.02
CA ILE A 13 -20.33 0.66 7.07
C ILE A 13 -21.07 -0.09 5.97
N ALA A 14 -20.51 -1.22 5.50
CA ALA A 14 -21.14 -2.07 4.49
C ALA A 14 -22.50 -2.61 4.97
N GLU A 15 -22.59 -2.95 6.25
CA GLU A 15 -23.83 -3.42 6.91
C GLU A 15 -24.84 -2.29 7.19
N SER A 16 -24.45 -1.03 7.08
CA SER A 16 -25.32 0.10 7.36
C SER A 16 -26.44 0.28 6.31
N GLN A 17 -27.49 1.01 6.68
CA GLN A 17 -28.56 1.44 5.77
C GLN A 17 -28.31 2.81 5.15
N LEU A 18 -27.09 3.35 5.25
CA LEU A 18 -26.77 4.68 4.74
C LEU A 18 -26.85 4.71 3.21
N PRO A 19 -27.45 5.74 2.59
CA PRO A 19 -27.54 5.86 1.13
C PRO A 19 -26.17 5.86 0.42
N THR A 20 -25.13 6.37 1.10
CA THR A 20 -23.77 6.55 0.61
C THR A 20 -22.85 5.34 0.86
N ARG A 21 -23.32 4.30 1.55
CA ARG A 21 -22.48 3.21 2.08
C ARG A 21 -21.51 2.60 1.07
N ALA A 22 -21.89 2.46 -0.20
CA ALA A 22 -21.03 1.87 -1.22
C ALA A 22 -19.86 2.78 -1.59
N VAL A 23 -20.10 4.08 -1.71
CA VAL A 23 -19.05 5.08 -1.91
C VAL A 23 -18.12 5.11 -0.70
N ASP A 24 -18.69 5.08 0.51
CA ASP A 24 -17.91 5.15 1.75
C ASP A 24 -17.02 3.90 1.94
N VAL A 25 -17.58 2.71 1.71
CA VAL A 25 -16.85 1.43 1.76
C VAL A 25 -15.73 1.40 0.72
N PHE A 26 -16.03 1.78 -0.53
CA PHE A 26 -15.04 1.83 -1.60
C PHE A 26 -13.92 2.82 -1.27
N ALA A 27 -14.28 4.05 -0.90
CA ALA A 27 -13.32 5.11 -0.58
C ALA A 27 -12.38 4.70 0.55
N LEU A 28 -12.92 4.14 1.64
CA LEU A 28 -12.12 3.68 2.76
C LEU A 28 -11.22 2.52 2.36
N SER A 29 -11.73 1.54 1.61
CA SER A 29 -10.94 0.39 1.14
C SER A 29 -9.73 0.83 0.32
N ILE A 30 -9.92 1.80 -0.59
CA ILE A 30 -8.82 2.39 -1.36
C ILE A 30 -7.79 3.08 -0.47
N ILE A 31 -8.25 3.90 0.48
CA ILE A 31 -7.35 4.59 1.43
C ILE A 31 -6.54 3.56 2.24
N LYS A 32 -7.15 2.46 2.69
CA LYS A 32 -6.45 1.38 3.42
C LYS A 32 -5.41 0.71 2.53
N MET A 33 -5.77 0.37 1.30
CA MET A 33 -4.88 -0.28 0.32
C MET A 33 -3.65 0.58 -0.01
N GLU A 34 -3.84 1.86 -0.37
CA GLU A 34 -2.72 2.76 -0.67
C GLU A 34 -1.81 2.96 0.55
N ARG A 35 -2.41 3.03 1.74
CA ARG A 35 -1.67 3.14 3.00
C ARG A 35 -0.87 1.87 3.31
N GLN A 36 -1.42 0.69 3.06
CA GLN A 36 -0.74 -0.59 3.27
C GLN A 36 0.57 -0.63 2.45
N MET A 37 0.50 -0.34 1.15
CA MET A 37 1.67 -0.31 0.27
C MET A 37 2.74 0.68 0.74
N ARG A 38 2.33 1.91 1.08
CA ARG A 38 3.24 2.93 1.62
C ARG A 38 3.91 2.46 2.91
N LYS A 39 3.16 1.81 3.79
CA LYS A 39 3.68 1.35 5.08
C LYS A 39 4.62 0.16 4.95
N LEU A 40 4.30 -0.82 4.10
CA LEU A 40 5.21 -1.92 3.75
C LEU A 40 6.52 -1.37 3.19
N PHE A 41 6.46 -0.46 2.23
CA PHE A 41 7.64 0.19 1.68
C PHE A 41 8.47 0.91 2.76
N THR A 42 7.85 1.74 3.60
CA THR A 42 8.58 2.45 4.66
C THR A 42 9.17 1.50 5.71
N TYR A 43 8.47 0.41 6.02
CA TYR A 43 8.96 -0.61 6.94
C TYR A 43 10.21 -1.29 6.39
N LEU A 44 10.21 -1.66 5.10
CA LEU A 44 11.38 -2.23 4.43
C LEU A 44 12.55 -1.25 4.46
N ILE A 45 12.37 0.00 4.03
CA ILE A 45 13.45 1.00 4.09
C ILE A 45 14.05 1.11 5.50
N PHE A 46 13.20 1.09 6.54
CA PHE A 46 13.65 1.22 7.92
C PHE A 46 14.35 -0.03 8.47
N GLN A 47 14.34 -1.17 7.77
CA GLN A 47 15.13 -2.33 8.20
C GLN A 47 16.62 -2.17 7.95
N SER A 48 17.05 -1.24 7.08
CA SER A 48 18.48 -0.93 6.89
C SER A 48 19.13 -0.56 8.23
N ASP A 49 20.27 -1.16 8.54
CA ASP A 49 20.96 -0.98 9.84
C ASP A 49 21.43 0.46 10.06
N ASP A 50 21.58 1.23 8.98
CA ASP A 50 21.96 2.64 9.02
C ASP A 50 20.81 3.59 9.41
N PHE A 51 19.57 3.08 9.53
CA PHE A 51 18.43 3.86 10.00
C PHE A 51 17.95 3.45 11.39
N ASP A 52 17.67 4.47 12.19
CA ASP A 52 17.11 4.40 13.53
C ASP A 52 16.07 5.52 13.75
N ASP A 53 15.60 5.68 14.98
CA ASP A 53 14.57 6.65 15.34
C ASP A 53 14.97 8.11 15.05
N HIS A 54 16.26 8.44 15.05
CA HIS A 54 16.74 9.79 14.72
C HIS A 54 16.53 10.13 13.24
N HIS A 55 16.46 9.12 12.38
CA HIS A 55 16.30 9.30 10.94
C HIS A 55 14.84 9.40 10.49
N VAL A 56 13.87 9.09 11.36
CA VAL A 56 12.44 9.07 11.01
C VAL A 56 11.95 10.40 10.45
N ALA A 57 12.37 11.52 11.04
CA ALA A 57 12.01 12.85 10.55
C ALA A 57 12.57 13.10 9.14
N GLY A 58 13.84 12.73 8.91
CA GLY A 58 14.50 12.85 7.60
C GLY A 58 13.84 11.98 6.52
N LEU A 59 13.56 10.70 6.83
CA LEU A 59 12.89 9.78 5.92
C LEU A 59 11.49 10.27 5.53
N ARG A 60 10.74 10.83 6.50
CA ARG A 60 9.45 11.46 6.23
C ARG A 60 9.58 12.71 5.36
N GLY A 61 10.57 13.56 5.65
CA GLY A 61 10.86 14.76 4.86
C GLY A 61 11.14 14.41 3.40
N VAL A 62 12.07 13.47 3.17
CA VAL A 62 12.41 12.98 1.82
C VAL A 62 11.17 12.44 1.10
N LEU A 63 10.35 11.61 1.76
CA LEU A 63 9.14 11.08 1.12
C LEU A 63 8.09 12.17 0.83
N SER A 64 7.97 13.17 1.71
CA SER A 64 7.03 14.30 1.57
C SER A 64 7.42 15.26 0.44
N ASP A 65 8.72 15.48 0.23
CA ASP A 65 9.23 16.33 -0.86
C ASP A 65 8.95 15.71 -2.24
N ASN A 66 8.81 14.38 -2.30
CA ASN A 66 8.61 13.62 -3.53
C ASN A 66 7.11 13.47 -3.85
N LYS A 67 6.55 14.47 -4.52
CA LYS A 67 5.10 14.57 -4.80
C LYS A 67 4.56 13.61 -5.88
N ARG A 68 5.44 12.94 -6.63
CA ARG A 68 5.05 12.03 -7.73
C ARG A 68 5.18 10.56 -7.36
N VAL A 69 4.84 10.25 -6.11
CA VAL A 69 4.89 8.90 -5.55
C VAL A 69 3.47 8.37 -5.39
N TYR A 70 3.10 7.44 -6.27
CA TYR A 70 1.77 6.82 -6.35
C TYR A 70 1.83 5.34 -5.98
N PHE A 71 0.67 4.67 -5.94
CA PHE A 71 0.55 3.24 -5.67
C PHE A 71 1.56 2.39 -6.46
N ASP A 72 1.56 2.50 -7.79
CA ASP A 72 2.49 1.76 -8.67
C ASP A 72 3.97 2.09 -8.38
N GLY A 73 4.25 3.29 -7.88
CA GLY A 73 5.58 3.70 -7.48
C GLY A 73 6.08 2.92 -6.27
N PHE A 74 5.22 2.75 -5.25
CA PHE A 74 5.55 1.92 -4.10
C PHE A 74 5.71 0.44 -4.47
N GLU A 75 4.86 -0.07 -5.36
CA GLU A 75 4.99 -1.43 -5.90
C GLU A 75 6.36 -1.64 -6.55
N ARG A 76 6.74 -0.78 -7.52
CA ARG A 76 8.07 -0.82 -8.15
C ARG A 76 9.22 -0.64 -7.15
N GLY A 77 9.03 0.22 -6.15
CA GLY A 77 10.00 0.44 -5.09
C GLY A 77 10.25 -0.82 -4.26
N ILE A 78 9.20 -1.54 -3.90
CA ILE A 78 9.32 -2.82 -3.18
C ILE A 78 10.02 -3.85 -4.08
N ASP A 79 9.61 -3.98 -5.34
CA ASP A 79 10.18 -4.95 -6.28
C ASP A 79 11.67 -4.70 -6.57
N ALA A 80 12.07 -3.43 -6.62
CA ALA A 80 13.46 -3.02 -6.81
C ALA A 80 14.30 -3.20 -5.55
N LEU A 81 13.71 -3.09 -4.36
CA LEU A 81 14.42 -3.19 -3.07
C LEU A 81 14.57 -4.64 -2.62
N TYR A 82 13.49 -5.43 -2.65
CA TYR A 82 13.39 -6.73 -1.99
C TYR A 82 13.45 -7.90 -2.98
N PRO A 83 14.00 -9.08 -2.61
CA PRO A 83 14.04 -10.28 -3.46
C PRO A 83 12.71 -10.66 -4.08
N LEU A 84 11.67 -10.78 -3.25
CA LEU A 84 10.33 -11.13 -3.70
C LEU A 84 9.57 -9.89 -4.17
N SER A 85 8.97 -9.97 -5.36
CA SER A 85 8.08 -8.94 -5.85
C SER A 85 6.76 -8.93 -5.10
N VAL A 86 6.02 -7.82 -5.20
CA VAL A 86 4.64 -7.70 -4.72
C VAL A 86 3.75 -8.76 -5.36
N GLU A 87 3.97 -9.07 -6.64
CA GLU A 87 3.31 -10.19 -7.33
C GLU A 87 3.53 -11.52 -6.61
N GLN A 88 4.79 -11.83 -6.27
CA GLN A 88 5.12 -13.07 -5.57
C GLN A 88 4.55 -13.10 -4.14
N ILE A 89 4.48 -11.96 -3.48
CA ILE A 89 3.89 -11.86 -2.14
C ILE A 89 2.37 -12.01 -2.20
N VAL A 90 1.67 -11.37 -3.12
CA VAL A 90 0.21 -11.54 -3.28
C VAL A 90 -0.13 -12.97 -3.72
N GLY A 91 0.69 -13.57 -4.59
CA GLY A 91 0.56 -14.95 -5.02
C GLY A 91 -0.35 -15.13 -6.24
N ALA A 92 -0.99 -16.30 -6.33
CA ALA A 92 -1.66 -16.76 -7.55
C ALA A 92 -2.77 -15.82 -8.08
N GLU A 93 -3.43 -15.06 -7.19
CA GLU A 93 -4.51 -14.15 -7.56
C GLU A 93 -4.01 -12.77 -8.04
N TYR A 94 -2.70 -12.49 -7.95
CA TYR A 94 -2.13 -11.17 -8.29
C TYR A 94 -2.55 -10.71 -9.69
N GLY A 95 -2.41 -11.55 -10.71
CA GLY A 95 -2.68 -11.15 -12.10
C GLY A 95 -4.12 -10.67 -12.33
N GLY A 96 -5.09 -11.29 -11.64
CA GLY A 96 -6.49 -10.88 -11.68
C GLY A 96 -6.73 -9.61 -10.86
N LEU A 97 -6.32 -9.64 -9.59
CA LEU A 97 -6.53 -8.53 -8.66
C LEU A 97 -5.79 -7.26 -9.07
N ARG A 98 -4.63 -7.36 -9.72
CA ARG A 98 -3.84 -6.20 -10.14
C ARG A 98 -4.55 -5.36 -11.19
N ARG A 99 -5.31 -6.00 -12.09
CA ARG A 99 -6.16 -5.31 -13.08
C ARG A 99 -7.29 -4.58 -12.37
N ILE A 100 -7.95 -5.27 -11.44
CA ILE A 100 -9.05 -4.70 -10.65
C ILE A 100 -8.57 -3.53 -9.78
N VAL A 101 -7.40 -3.63 -9.15
CA VAL A 101 -6.78 -2.52 -8.40
C VAL A 101 -6.51 -1.33 -9.32
N SER A 102 -6.07 -1.56 -10.56
CA SER A 102 -5.89 -0.49 -11.55
C SER A 102 -7.22 0.21 -11.86
N ASP A 103 -8.29 -0.57 -12.07
CA ASP A 103 -9.62 -0.03 -12.32
C ASP A 103 -10.15 0.74 -11.11
N ALA A 104 -9.94 0.20 -9.91
CA ALA A 104 -10.33 0.85 -8.66
C ALA A 104 -9.58 2.18 -8.44
N LEU A 105 -8.28 2.26 -8.77
CA LEU A 105 -7.53 3.52 -8.75
C LEU A 105 -8.06 4.54 -9.77
N ALA A 106 -8.52 4.09 -10.94
CA ALA A 106 -9.17 4.97 -11.92
C ALA A 106 -10.53 5.47 -11.41
N VAL A 107 -11.36 4.59 -10.83
CA VAL A 107 -12.65 4.94 -10.20
C VAL A 107 -12.46 5.91 -9.04
N ARG A 108 -11.43 5.71 -8.21
CA ARG A 108 -11.06 6.65 -7.14
C ARG A 108 -10.87 8.07 -7.67
N ASN A 109 -10.16 8.24 -8.78
CA ASN A 109 -9.95 9.58 -9.34
C ASN A 109 -11.28 10.24 -9.75
N LYS A 110 -12.27 9.45 -10.20
CA LYS A 110 -13.63 9.94 -10.50
C LYS A 110 -14.35 10.37 -9.23
N ILE A 111 -14.36 9.51 -8.20
CA ILE A 111 -15.10 9.77 -6.95
C ILE A 111 -14.48 10.91 -6.15
N PHE A 112 -13.15 10.97 -6.03
CA PHE A 112 -12.47 11.98 -5.21
C PHE A 112 -12.22 13.30 -5.92
N HIS A 113 -12.17 13.31 -7.26
CA HIS A 113 -11.88 14.53 -8.02
C HIS A 113 -13.00 14.98 -8.96
N GLY A 114 -14.15 14.30 -8.93
CA GLY A 114 -15.33 14.67 -9.72
C GLY A 114 -15.08 14.63 -11.23
N GLN A 115 -14.15 13.79 -11.70
CA GLN A 115 -13.84 13.69 -13.12
C GLN A 115 -15.07 13.15 -13.87
N LEU A 116 -15.59 13.95 -14.80
CA LEU A 116 -16.65 13.54 -15.71
C LEU A 116 -16.09 12.51 -16.70
N THR A 117 -16.61 11.29 -16.64
CA THR A 117 -16.28 10.22 -17.59
C THR A 117 -17.57 9.61 -18.11
N ASP A 118 -17.52 8.96 -19.27
CA ASP A 118 -18.69 8.32 -19.90
C ASP A 118 -19.19 7.05 -19.15
N HIS A 119 -18.61 6.74 -17.99
CA HIS A 119 -18.98 5.59 -17.17
C HIS A 119 -19.92 6.00 -16.03
N CYS A 120 -21.15 5.49 -16.06
CA CYS A 120 -22.03 5.49 -14.89
C CYS A 120 -21.53 4.44 -13.89
N LEU A 121 -21.17 4.86 -12.67
CA LEU A 121 -20.81 3.94 -11.60
C LEU A 121 -22.07 3.54 -10.84
N LEU A 122 -22.43 2.25 -10.89
CA LEU A 122 -23.52 1.73 -10.09
C LEU A 122 -23.04 1.44 -8.67
N ARG A 123 -24.01 1.33 -7.76
CA ARG A 123 -23.72 1.03 -6.35
C ARG A 123 -23.07 -0.34 -6.22
N GLU A 124 -23.56 -1.29 -6.99
CA GLU A 124 -23.14 -2.69 -7.01
C GLU A 124 -21.67 -2.79 -7.48
N ASP A 125 -21.30 -2.04 -8.52
CA ASP A 125 -19.92 -1.98 -9.03
C ASP A 125 -18.94 -1.51 -7.94
N LEU A 126 -19.32 -0.51 -7.14
CA LEU A 126 -18.47 0.01 -6.06
C LEU A 126 -18.29 -1.01 -4.92
N VAL A 127 -19.33 -1.80 -4.63
CA VAL A 127 -19.26 -2.86 -3.61
C VAL A 127 -18.39 -4.01 -4.09
N GLU A 128 -18.49 -4.39 -5.37
CA GLU A 128 -17.64 -5.43 -5.97
C GLU A 128 -16.17 -4.99 -5.98
N LEU A 129 -15.88 -3.78 -6.47
CA LEU A 129 -14.53 -3.22 -6.43
C LEU A 129 -13.95 -3.15 -5.00
N ALA A 130 -14.76 -2.78 -4.01
CA ALA A 130 -14.31 -2.75 -2.62
C ALA A 130 -13.98 -4.15 -2.09
N THR A 131 -14.78 -5.17 -2.47
CA THR A 131 -14.54 -6.57 -2.13
C THR A 131 -13.20 -7.05 -2.70
N ASP A 132 -12.90 -6.73 -3.95
CA ASP A 132 -11.64 -7.12 -4.59
C ASP A 132 -10.43 -6.38 -4.00
N VAL A 133 -10.59 -5.09 -3.70
CA VAL A 133 -9.55 -4.31 -2.99
C VAL A 133 -9.29 -4.88 -1.60
N ARG A 134 -10.35 -5.31 -0.89
CA ARG A 134 -10.19 -6.02 0.40
C ARG A 134 -9.42 -7.32 0.21
N ARG A 135 -9.76 -8.10 -0.82
CA ARG A 135 -9.08 -9.38 -1.11
C ARG A 135 -7.59 -9.19 -1.41
N TRP A 136 -7.24 -8.16 -2.19
CA TRP A 136 -5.85 -7.75 -2.38
C TRP A 136 -5.17 -7.45 -1.05
N CYS A 137 -5.79 -6.61 -0.20
CA CYS A 137 -5.22 -6.23 1.09
C CYS A 137 -5.00 -7.44 2.01
N GLU A 138 -5.95 -8.37 2.03
CA GLU A 138 -5.91 -9.59 2.83
C GLU A 138 -4.74 -10.50 2.43
N LEU A 139 -4.65 -10.83 1.14
CA LEU A 139 -3.58 -11.68 0.60
C LEU A 139 -2.21 -11.07 0.84
N LEU A 140 -2.07 -9.78 0.53
CA LEU A 140 -0.83 -9.06 0.75
C LEU A 140 -0.48 -9.02 2.25
N ALA A 141 -1.45 -8.76 3.13
CA ALA A 141 -1.22 -8.69 4.58
C ALA A 141 -0.75 -10.04 5.13
N GLY A 142 -1.46 -11.12 4.80
CA GLY A 142 -1.14 -12.47 5.29
C GLY A 142 0.24 -12.92 4.85
N ASN A 143 0.54 -12.80 3.54
CA ASN A 143 1.80 -13.26 2.99
C ASN A 143 2.97 -12.35 3.37
N ALA A 144 2.77 -11.03 3.45
CA ALA A 144 3.79 -10.11 3.96
C ALA A 144 4.06 -10.33 5.46
N GLN A 145 3.06 -10.68 6.26
CA GLN A 145 3.28 -11.02 7.66
C GLN A 145 4.17 -12.26 7.80
N LEU A 146 3.99 -13.27 6.94
CA LEU A 146 4.81 -14.48 6.92
C LEU A 146 6.24 -14.20 6.43
N GLU A 147 6.40 -13.43 5.34
CA GLU A 147 7.70 -13.19 4.71
C GLU A 147 8.52 -12.08 5.41
N LEU A 148 7.86 -11.01 5.85
CA LEU A 148 8.49 -9.77 6.32
C LEU A 148 8.31 -9.54 7.84
N GLY A 149 7.44 -10.33 8.48
CA GLY A 149 7.03 -10.08 9.87
C GLY A 149 6.14 -8.85 10.04
N TYR A 150 5.61 -8.31 8.94
CA TYR A 150 4.78 -7.10 8.94
C TYR A 150 3.73 -7.10 7.84
N ASP A 151 2.48 -6.84 8.22
CA ASP A 151 1.30 -6.90 7.34
C ASP A 151 0.96 -5.59 6.61
N GLY A 152 1.68 -4.50 6.91
CA GLY A 152 1.39 -3.16 6.37
C GLY A 152 0.33 -2.36 7.15
N PHE A 153 -0.36 -2.95 8.12
CA PHE A 153 -1.42 -2.33 8.92
C PHE A 153 -0.99 -1.97 10.35
N GLY A 154 -0.03 -2.69 10.93
CA GLY A 154 0.54 -2.37 12.25
C GLY A 154 1.18 -0.98 12.33
N ARG A 155 1.18 -0.36 13.52
CA ARG A 155 1.80 0.97 13.76
C ARG A 155 2.88 0.86 14.85
N PRO A 156 3.95 1.67 14.78
CA PRO A 156 4.38 2.50 13.63
C PRO A 156 4.99 1.65 12.50
N SER A 157 5.10 2.19 11.27
CA SER A 157 5.79 1.50 10.15
C SER A 157 7.31 1.71 10.19
N PHE A 158 7.78 2.85 10.71
CA PHE A 158 9.19 3.04 11.07
C PHE A 158 9.47 2.31 12.38
N ARG A 159 9.76 1.01 12.28
CA ARG A 159 10.18 0.16 13.39
C ARG A 159 11.05 -0.97 12.88
N LYS A 160 11.99 -1.43 13.70
CA LYS A 160 12.74 -2.66 13.40
C LYS A 160 11.86 -3.89 13.58
N GLY A 161 11.96 -4.81 12.64
CA GLY A 161 11.39 -6.15 12.73
C GLY A 161 12.36 -7.13 13.38
N PRO A 162 11.88 -8.32 13.77
CA PRO A 162 12.72 -9.38 14.31
C PRO A 162 13.51 -10.12 13.21
N LEU A 163 13.15 -9.95 11.94
CA LEU A 163 13.79 -10.62 10.81
C LEU A 163 14.92 -9.76 10.22
N PRO A 164 16.10 -10.34 9.91
CA PRO A 164 17.22 -9.60 9.31
C PRO A 164 16.99 -9.37 7.80
N LEU A 165 16.03 -8.51 7.45
CA LEU A 165 15.59 -8.32 6.06
C LEU A 165 16.60 -7.56 5.20
N SER A 166 17.29 -6.55 5.75
CA SER A 166 18.21 -5.65 5.04
C SER A 166 19.34 -6.36 4.31
N GLY A 167 19.88 -7.43 4.91
CA GLY A 167 20.91 -8.28 4.30
C GLY A 167 20.47 -9.00 3.02
N ARG A 168 19.16 -9.05 2.73
CA ARG A 168 18.59 -9.65 1.52
C ARG A 168 18.32 -8.63 0.42
N TYR A 169 18.50 -7.33 0.67
CA TYR A 169 18.08 -6.29 -0.28
C TYR A 169 18.92 -6.30 -1.56
N LYS A 170 18.23 -6.16 -2.70
CA LYS A 170 18.84 -6.03 -4.04
C LYS A 170 19.64 -4.73 -4.16
N VAL A 171 19.16 -3.68 -3.50
CA VAL A 171 19.76 -2.35 -3.47
C VAL A 171 19.88 -1.90 -2.01
N GLN A 172 21.06 -1.45 -1.63
CA GLN A 172 21.33 -0.95 -0.28
C GLN A 172 20.96 0.53 -0.20
N VAL A 173 20.16 0.89 0.81
CA VAL A 173 19.71 2.25 1.09
C VAL A 173 20.14 2.57 2.51
N ASN A 174 21.27 3.25 2.62
CA ASN A 174 22.08 3.32 3.85
C ASN A 174 22.19 4.75 4.40
N CYS A 175 21.58 5.72 3.75
CA CYS A 175 21.52 7.10 4.19
C CYS A 175 20.39 7.85 3.48
N LEU A 176 20.08 9.07 3.94
CA LEU A 176 19.02 9.89 3.35
C LEU A 176 19.26 10.23 1.87
N ASP A 177 20.51 10.40 1.45
CA ASP A 177 20.85 10.69 0.05
C ASP A 177 20.59 9.47 -0.85
N SER A 178 21.07 8.29 -0.45
CA SER A 178 20.77 7.05 -1.17
C SER A 178 19.27 6.73 -1.21
N TYR A 179 18.52 7.13 -0.17
CA TYR A 179 17.07 6.99 -0.16
C TYR A 179 16.40 7.93 -1.16
N ARG A 180 16.87 9.18 -1.24
CA ARG A 180 16.39 10.15 -2.23
C ARG A 180 16.65 9.66 -3.65
N ASP A 181 17.84 9.15 -3.92
CA ASP A 181 18.23 8.59 -5.22
C ASP A 181 17.38 7.35 -5.56
N PHE A 182 17.16 6.47 -4.58
CA PHE A 182 16.30 5.31 -4.74
C PHE A 182 14.87 5.71 -5.13
N LEU A 183 14.29 6.69 -4.42
CA LEU A 183 12.95 7.19 -4.73
C LEU A 183 12.88 7.78 -6.14
N ALA A 184 13.87 8.59 -6.53
CA ALA A 184 13.93 9.19 -7.86
C ALA A 184 14.01 8.14 -8.96
N ARG A 185 14.78 7.07 -8.75
CA ARG A 185 15.03 6.04 -9.76
C ARG A 185 13.89 5.02 -9.92
N TYR A 186 13.28 4.58 -8.81
CA TYR A 186 12.38 3.42 -8.84
C TYR A 186 10.93 3.76 -8.49
N VAL A 187 10.71 4.79 -7.67
CA VAL A 187 9.40 5.06 -7.07
C VAL A 187 8.67 6.21 -7.78
N GLN A 188 9.40 7.23 -8.20
CA GLN A 188 8.81 8.39 -8.89
C GLN A 188 8.36 8.06 -10.32
N ARG A 189 7.45 8.88 -10.83
CA ARG A 189 6.97 8.87 -12.21
C ARG A 189 6.94 10.30 -12.77
#